data_AF-A0A3N5MUM5-F1
#
_entry.id   AF-A0A3N5MUM5-F1
#
_cell.length_a   1.000
_cell.length_b   1.000
_cell.length_c   1.000
_cell.angle_alpha   90.00
_cell.angle_beta   90.00
_cell.angle_gamma   90.00
#
_symmetry.space_group_name_H-M   'P 1'
#
loop_
_entity.id
_entity.type
_entity.pdbx_description
1 polymer ?
#
loop_
_entity_poly.entity_id
_entity_poly.type
_entity_poly.pdbx_seq_one_letter_code
_entity_poly.pdbx_strand_id
1 'polypeptide(L)'
;MDRAPVLGHGQGRLRLGLRHHGHEEPGRRRGRRRRAPGALRHRLRRAPALRRDLRRGGRHPLRRPLALPQPPRPRALRLLRQRGHGRPRPPHRRAPRHAARRGREGLRPVHRPHARPRRPRLRPQRERSAVLDLARAVQALGAADPPAIVSPTTARFIDAVVTDPALAALLKDPVTARTAAHELRAADPAVASLVEPLLGATFTPTVLRAGSAVNVIPTWAEARVDCRITPEITPDDLERTVAEILDPLGIDWEFEWFDLTDPNASAPDTPLQAAIERVLARDLPGTTLAPMVSGSFTDSRWLREAFPDCVAYGIAPFLHEDLYAMDGGREHAPDERIRVDDVVYQALFYERLAREVLA
;
A
#
# COMPACT_ATOMS: atom_id res chain seq x y z
N MET A 1 21.18 16.27 15.86
CA MET A 1 20.08 16.61 14.93
C MET A 1 19.15 15.43 14.94
N ASP A 2 18.09 15.52 15.75
CA ASP A 2 17.01 14.53 15.75
C ASP A 2 16.40 14.48 14.36
N ARG A 3 16.36 13.29 13.76
CA ARG A 3 15.65 13.06 12.51
C ARG A 3 14.16 13.24 12.82
N ALA A 4 13.55 14.28 12.25
CA ALA A 4 12.11 14.39 12.22
C ALA A 4 11.53 13.08 11.63
N PRO A 5 10.44 12.53 12.21
CA PRO A 5 9.85 11.30 11.71
C PRO A 5 9.46 11.48 10.25
N VAL A 6 9.83 10.52 9.41
CA VAL A 6 9.54 10.52 7.98
C VAL A 6 8.05 10.24 7.83
N LEU A 7 7.27 11.27 7.45
CA LEU A 7 5.83 11.18 7.31
C LEU A 7 5.44 10.74 5.88
N GLY A 8 5.17 9.46 5.54
CA GLY A 8 4.27 9.06 4.43
C GLY A 8 3.55 7.71 4.66
N HIS A 9 2.75 7.19 3.73
CA HIS A 9 2.00 5.93 3.94
C HIS A 9 2.88 4.68 3.74
N GLY A 10 2.62 3.65 4.55
CA GLY A 10 3.22 2.33 4.44
C GLY A 10 2.22 1.30 3.93
N GLN A 11 2.72 0.28 3.25
CA GLN A 11 1.95 -0.92 2.92
C GLN A 11 2.71 -2.11 3.48
N GLY A 12 1.99 -2.99 4.15
CA GLY A 12 2.50 -4.27 4.61
C GLY A 12 1.53 -5.36 4.23
N ARG A 13 2.04 -6.57 4.00
CA ARG A 13 1.17 -7.75 4.07
C ARG A 13 1.55 -8.54 5.31
N LEU A 14 0.54 -8.99 6.03
CA LEU A 14 0.72 -9.89 7.15
C LEU A 14 0.15 -11.25 6.81
N ARG A 15 0.82 -12.27 7.32
CA ARG A 15 0.39 -13.66 7.29
C ARG A 15 -0.09 -14.02 8.68
N LEU A 16 -1.36 -14.35 8.78
CA LEU A 16 -1.95 -14.91 9.99
C LEU A 16 -1.99 -16.43 9.85
N GLY A 17 -1.33 -17.15 10.77
CA GLY A 17 -1.36 -18.60 10.85
C GLY A 17 -2.15 -19.06 12.07
N LEU A 18 -3.07 -20.01 11.88
CA LEU A 18 -3.79 -20.65 12.97
C LEU A 18 -3.36 -22.12 13.03
N ARG A 19 -2.98 -22.59 14.22
CA ARG A 19 -2.52 -23.96 14.43
C ARG A 19 -3.17 -24.54 15.67
N HIS A 20 -3.91 -25.63 15.51
CA HIS A 20 -4.30 -26.45 16.66
C HIS A 20 -3.21 -27.46 16.98
N HIS A 21 -2.52 -27.24 18.09
CA HIS A 21 -1.69 -28.27 18.69
C HIS A 21 -2.61 -29.32 19.33
N GLY A 22 -2.62 -30.54 18.77
CA GLY A 22 -3.26 -31.65 19.46
C GLY A 22 -2.54 -31.87 20.79
N HIS A 23 -3.26 -31.79 21.92
CA HIS A 23 -2.73 -32.02 23.27
C HIS A 23 -1.57 -33.03 23.30
N GLU A 24 -0.37 -32.54 23.59
CA GLU A 24 0.71 -33.32 24.17
C GLU A 24 0.85 -32.89 25.63
N GLU A 25 1.06 -33.87 26.52
CA GLU A 25 1.34 -33.64 27.94
C GLU A 25 2.50 -32.65 28.15
N PRO A 26 2.50 -31.89 29.27
CA PRO A 26 3.41 -30.77 29.45
C PRO A 26 4.86 -31.24 29.61
N GLY A 27 5.69 -30.96 28.61
CA GLY A 27 7.10 -31.34 28.62
C GLY A 27 8.01 -30.38 27.83
N ARG A 28 8.69 -29.51 28.57
CA ARG A 28 9.92 -28.78 28.22
C ARG A 28 9.77 -27.50 27.38
N ARG A 29 9.78 -26.37 28.09
CA ARG A 29 10.25 -25.06 27.60
C ARG A 29 11.63 -25.21 26.95
N ARG A 30 11.78 -24.73 25.71
CA ARG A 30 13.10 -24.43 25.12
C ARG A 30 13.12 -22.99 24.64
N GLY A 31 14.04 -22.23 25.23
CA GLY A 31 14.19 -20.80 25.09
C GLY A 31 14.56 -20.33 23.68
N ARG A 32 14.10 -19.10 23.39
CA ARG A 32 14.49 -18.28 22.24
C ARG A 32 16.01 -18.12 22.20
N ARG A 33 16.65 -18.47 21.08
CA ARG A 33 17.99 -17.98 20.73
C ARG A 33 17.85 -16.96 19.60
N ARG A 34 18.19 -15.71 19.91
CA ARG A 34 18.51 -14.65 18.94
C ARG A 34 19.75 -15.06 18.15
N ARG A 35 19.76 -14.81 16.84
CA ARG A 35 20.99 -14.79 16.02
C ARG A 35 21.12 -13.42 15.36
N ALA A 36 22.31 -12.84 15.49
CA ALA A 36 22.75 -11.60 14.86
C ALA A 36 23.19 -11.83 13.39
N PRO A 37 23.27 -10.79 12.54
CA PRO A 37 23.48 -10.94 11.11
C PRO A 37 24.97 -11.10 10.73
N GLY A 38 25.23 -12.01 9.77
CA GLY A 38 26.53 -12.19 9.13
C GLY A 38 26.65 -11.31 7.88
N ALA A 39 27.73 -10.55 7.80
CA ALA A 39 28.10 -9.73 6.65
C ALA A 39 28.49 -10.60 5.44
N LEU A 40 27.99 -10.25 4.25
CA LEU A 40 28.48 -10.79 2.98
C LEU A 40 28.71 -9.65 1.99
N ARG A 41 29.99 -9.41 1.70
CA ARG A 41 30.49 -8.54 0.64
C ARG A 41 30.24 -9.20 -0.71
N HIS A 42 29.64 -8.49 -1.67
CA HIS A 42 29.68 -8.87 -3.08
C HIS A 42 30.24 -7.75 -3.96
N ARG A 43 31.21 -8.15 -4.80
CA ARG A 43 31.91 -7.35 -5.80
C ARG A 43 30.97 -6.97 -6.95
N LEU A 44 30.93 -5.68 -7.29
CA LEU A 44 30.32 -5.16 -8.52
C LEU A 44 31.19 -5.50 -9.75
N ARG A 45 30.61 -6.19 -10.74
CA ARG A 45 31.12 -6.21 -12.12
C ARG A 45 30.28 -5.25 -12.95
N ARG A 46 30.93 -4.28 -13.61
CA ARG A 46 30.34 -3.36 -14.60
C ARG A 46 30.10 -4.06 -15.94
N ALA A 47 29.02 -3.69 -16.62
CA ALA A 47 28.79 -3.85 -18.06
C ALA A 47 27.70 -2.85 -18.53
N PRO A 48 27.54 -2.53 -19.82
CA PRO A 48 27.85 -1.20 -20.36
C PRO A 48 26.63 -0.36 -20.78
N ALA A 49 26.93 0.91 -21.05
CA ALA A 49 26.03 1.97 -21.49
C ALA A 49 25.34 1.66 -22.84
N LEU A 50 24.04 1.98 -22.92
CA LEU A 50 23.29 2.12 -24.16
C LEU A 50 23.03 3.60 -24.42
N ARG A 51 23.90 4.20 -25.24
CA ARG A 51 23.58 5.41 -26.01
C ARG A 51 22.82 4.98 -27.25
N ARG A 52 21.70 5.65 -27.55
CA ARG A 52 21.22 5.78 -28.94
C ARG A 52 20.50 7.09 -29.17
N ASP A 53 20.73 7.59 -30.37
CA ASP A 53 20.51 8.92 -30.91
C ASP A 53 19.07 9.46 -30.83
N LEU A 54 18.96 10.70 -30.36
CA LEU A 54 17.88 11.61 -30.75
C LEU A 54 18.52 12.88 -31.34
N ARG A 55 18.94 12.78 -32.60
CA ARG A 55 19.18 13.94 -33.47
C ARG A 55 18.30 13.83 -34.70
N ARG A 56 17.09 14.38 -34.65
CA ARG A 56 16.44 15.05 -35.80
C ARG A 56 15.55 16.15 -35.28
N GLY A 57 15.94 17.39 -35.60
CA GLY A 57 15.16 18.59 -35.32
C GLY A 57 13.96 18.68 -36.24
N GLY A 58 12.81 19.00 -35.65
CA GLY A 58 11.62 19.51 -36.33
C GLY A 58 11.08 20.65 -35.49
N ARG A 59 11.11 21.87 -36.02
CA ARG A 59 10.53 23.06 -35.38
C ARG A 59 9.01 22.95 -35.49
N HIS A 60 8.30 22.70 -34.38
CA HIS A 60 6.83 22.77 -34.31
C HIS A 60 6.40 24.08 -33.64
N PRO A 61 5.34 24.77 -34.13
CA PRO A 61 4.98 26.10 -33.65
C PRO A 61 4.05 26.02 -32.44
N LEU A 62 4.60 25.80 -31.24
CA LEU A 62 3.85 25.90 -29.96
C LEU A 62 4.01 27.28 -29.32
N ARG A 63 3.90 28.36 -30.10
CA ARG A 63 4.02 29.75 -29.61
C ARG A 63 2.70 30.50 -29.43
N ARG A 64 1.55 29.83 -29.50
CA ARG A 64 0.27 30.42 -29.08
C ARG A 64 -0.20 29.77 -27.78
N PRO A 65 -0.61 30.56 -26.76
CA PRO A 65 -1.30 30.00 -25.61
C PRO A 65 -2.56 29.30 -26.13
N LEU A 66 -2.66 27.98 -25.99
CA LEU A 66 -3.95 27.32 -26.07
C LEU A 66 -4.79 27.87 -24.92
N ALA A 67 -5.84 28.63 -25.26
CA ALA A 67 -6.88 28.96 -24.32
C ALA A 67 -7.56 27.65 -23.93
N LEU A 68 -7.24 27.14 -22.74
CA LEU A 68 -7.92 25.97 -22.20
C LEU A 68 -9.38 26.39 -21.90
N PRO A 69 -10.38 25.62 -22.35
CA PRO A 69 -11.76 25.87 -21.96
C PRO A 69 -11.85 25.81 -20.43
N GLN A 70 -12.40 26.87 -19.83
CA GLN A 70 -12.58 26.96 -18.39
C GLN A 70 -13.59 25.88 -17.94
N PRO A 71 -13.20 24.94 -17.05
CA PRO A 71 -14.14 23.94 -16.56
C PRO A 71 -15.24 24.63 -15.73
N PRO A 72 -16.49 24.13 -15.75
CA PRO A 72 -17.63 24.85 -15.22
C PRO A 72 -17.59 25.08 -13.70
N ARG A 73 -16.71 24.43 -12.92
CA ARG A 73 -16.49 24.69 -11.48
C ARG A 73 -15.07 24.27 -11.04
N PRO A 74 -14.24 25.13 -10.45
CA PRO A 74 -13.02 24.68 -9.78
C PRO A 74 -13.40 24.22 -8.36
N ARG A 75 -13.31 22.92 -8.08
CA ARG A 75 -13.33 22.41 -6.70
C ARG A 75 -12.26 21.34 -6.58
N ALA A 76 -11.12 21.75 -6.02
CA ALA A 76 -9.93 20.96 -5.69
C ALA A 76 -9.30 20.17 -6.86
N LEU A 77 -8.18 20.67 -7.38
CA LEU A 77 -7.33 19.85 -8.22
C LEU A 77 -6.46 18.98 -7.30
N ARG A 78 -6.72 17.68 -7.34
CA ARG A 78 -6.06 16.72 -6.44
C ARG A 78 -4.68 16.37 -6.94
N LEU A 79 -3.74 16.27 -6.00
CA LEU A 79 -2.44 15.67 -6.24
C LEU A 79 -2.59 14.14 -6.22
N LEU A 80 -2.71 13.52 -7.39
CA LEU A 80 -2.57 12.08 -7.53
C LEU A 80 -1.31 11.68 -8.30
N ARG A 81 -0.91 10.45 -8.03
CA ARG A 81 0.39 9.81 -8.11
C ARG A 81 0.97 9.59 -9.51
N GLN A 82 2.28 9.35 -9.49
CA GLN A 82 3.05 8.75 -10.57
C GLN A 82 3.51 7.34 -10.16
N ARG A 83 3.54 6.47 -11.17
CA ARG A 83 3.60 5.01 -11.14
C ARG A 83 4.84 4.46 -10.44
N GLY A 84 4.73 3.23 -9.95
CA GLY A 84 5.90 2.40 -9.67
C GLY A 84 5.70 0.96 -10.13
N HIS A 85 6.62 0.45 -10.94
CA HIS A 85 6.60 -0.95 -11.32
C HIS A 85 7.27 -1.77 -10.22
N GLY A 86 6.49 -2.63 -9.55
CA GLY A 86 7.05 -3.75 -8.79
C GLY A 86 8.02 -4.54 -9.68
N ARG A 87 9.15 -4.99 -9.12
CA ARG A 87 10.21 -5.71 -9.84
C ARG A 87 9.62 -6.70 -10.86
N PRO A 88 10.08 -6.73 -12.12
CA PRO A 88 9.70 -7.78 -13.04
C PRO A 88 10.12 -9.13 -12.44
N ARG A 89 9.14 -9.98 -12.13
CA ARG A 89 9.41 -11.38 -11.80
C ARG A 89 10.08 -12.01 -13.02
N PRO A 90 11.23 -12.69 -12.88
CA PRO A 90 11.84 -13.33 -14.03
C PRO A 90 10.88 -14.40 -14.60
N PRO A 91 10.79 -14.55 -15.93
CA PRO A 91 9.88 -15.50 -16.54
C PRO A 91 10.24 -16.92 -16.11
N HIS A 92 9.26 -17.63 -15.55
CA HIS A 92 9.37 -19.06 -15.30
C HIS A 92 9.62 -19.80 -16.62
N ARG A 93 10.89 -20.16 -16.88
CA ARG A 93 11.27 -21.12 -17.89
C ARG A 93 11.86 -22.36 -17.22
N ARG A 94 11.03 -23.41 -17.10
CA ARG A 94 11.22 -24.75 -17.69
C ARG A 94 10.53 -25.85 -16.89
N ALA A 95 9.79 -26.67 -17.64
CA ALA A 95 9.23 -27.96 -17.28
C ALA A 95 10.33 -29.01 -16.97
N PRO A 96 9.99 -30.17 -16.37
CA PRO A 96 10.95 -31.06 -15.71
C PRO A 96 11.66 -31.95 -16.73
N ARG A 97 12.95 -32.22 -16.50
CA ARG A 97 13.66 -33.35 -17.11
C ARG A 97 14.31 -34.17 -16.00
N HIS A 98 13.81 -35.39 -15.83
CA HIS A 98 14.55 -36.46 -15.17
C HIS A 98 15.78 -36.81 -16.00
N ALA A 99 16.94 -36.83 -15.38
CA ALA A 99 18.08 -37.62 -15.82
C ALA A 99 18.89 -38.05 -14.60
N ALA A 100 18.89 -39.35 -14.33
CA ALA A 100 19.74 -39.99 -13.33
C ALA A 100 21.15 -40.20 -13.91
N ARG A 101 22.20 -39.97 -13.11
CA ARG A 101 23.29 -40.94 -12.84
C ARG A 101 24.34 -40.42 -11.83
N ARG A 102 24.44 -41.20 -10.75
CA ARG A 102 25.52 -41.52 -9.80
C ARG A 102 26.84 -40.71 -9.76
N GLY A 103 27.16 -40.29 -8.54
CA GLY A 103 28.51 -40.24 -7.93
C GLY A 103 28.36 -40.18 -6.40
N ARG A 104 28.89 -41.19 -5.69
CA ARG A 104 28.95 -41.29 -4.20
C ARG A 104 29.93 -40.19 -3.70
N GLU A 105 29.74 -39.50 -2.57
CA GLU A 105 29.78 -39.96 -1.18
C GLU A 105 29.27 -38.84 -0.23
N GLY A 106 28.55 -39.24 0.83
CA GLY A 106 28.59 -38.55 2.12
C GLY A 106 27.71 -37.33 2.36
N LEU A 107 26.37 -37.48 2.40
CA LEU A 107 25.55 -36.73 3.36
C LEU A 107 24.24 -37.51 3.63
N ARG A 108 24.04 -37.97 4.86
CA ARG A 108 22.79 -38.61 5.30
C ARG A 108 21.66 -37.56 5.32
N PRO A 109 20.54 -37.73 4.61
CA PRO A 109 19.33 -36.99 4.93
C PRO A 109 18.72 -37.58 6.20
N VAL A 110 18.58 -36.76 7.24
CA VAL A 110 17.70 -37.07 8.37
C VAL A 110 16.27 -37.04 7.82
N HIS A 111 15.77 -38.20 7.45
CA HIS A 111 14.36 -38.42 7.14
C HIS A 111 13.59 -38.19 8.45
N ARG A 112 13.04 -36.99 8.67
CA ARG A 112 12.02 -36.82 9.70
C ARG A 112 10.81 -37.66 9.26
N PRO A 113 10.31 -38.58 10.09
CA PRO A 113 9.18 -39.40 9.70
C PRO A 113 7.99 -38.49 9.48
N HIS A 114 7.35 -38.63 8.31
CA HIS A 114 5.98 -38.16 8.11
C HIS A 114 5.15 -38.72 9.27
N ALA A 115 4.61 -37.82 10.10
CA ALA A 115 3.64 -38.20 11.09
C ALA A 115 2.50 -38.92 10.36
N ARG A 116 2.30 -40.21 10.67
CA ARG A 116 1.17 -40.99 10.16
C ARG A 116 -0.12 -40.18 10.39
N PRO A 117 -1.04 -40.09 9.41
CA PRO A 117 -2.35 -39.52 9.67
C PRO A 117 -2.99 -40.31 10.82
N ARG A 118 -3.19 -39.65 11.97
CA ARG A 118 -3.90 -40.26 13.10
C ARG A 118 -5.30 -40.60 12.61
N ARG A 119 -5.81 -41.79 12.98
CA ARG A 119 -7.16 -42.27 12.63
C ARG A 119 -8.18 -41.12 12.78
N PRO A 120 -9.09 -40.90 11.81
CA PRO A 120 -10.15 -39.92 11.98
C PRO A 120 -10.94 -40.31 13.23
N ARG A 121 -10.94 -39.43 14.24
CA ARG A 121 -11.76 -39.64 15.43
C ARG A 121 -13.21 -39.54 14.99
N LEU A 122 -14.00 -40.57 15.31
CA LEU A 122 -15.39 -40.74 14.86
C LEU A 122 -16.36 -39.63 15.33
N ARG A 123 -15.93 -38.74 16.23
CA ARG A 123 -16.72 -37.59 16.69
C ARG A 123 -16.18 -36.30 16.07
N PRO A 124 -16.97 -35.59 15.25
CA PRO A 124 -16.57 -34.30 14.72
C PRO A 124 -16.34 -33.31 15.87
N GLN A 125 -15.08 -32.98 16.16
CA GLN A 125 -14.74 -31.89 17.07
C GLN A 125 -14.70 -30.58 16.27
N ARG A 126 -15.88 -30.14 15.82
CA ARG A 126 -16.05 -28.90 15.02
C ARG A 126 -15.30 -27.72 15.64
N GLU A 127 -15.28 -27.65 16.96
CA GLU A 127 -14.68 -26.60 17.77
C GLU A 127 -13.15 -26.50 17.65
N ARG A 128 -12.50 -27.47 17.00
CA ARG A 128 -11.05 -27.47 16.72
C ARG A 128 -10.73 -27.29 15.23
N SER A 129 -11.66 -26.72 14.48
CA SER A 129 -11.46 -26.47 13.06
C SER A 129 -10.74 -25.14 12.88
N ALA A 130 -9.49 -25.19 12.40
CA ALA A 130 -8.73 -23.98 12.09
C ALA A 130 -9.41 -23.11 11.01
N VAL A 131 -10.31 -23.70 10.21
CA VAL A 131 -11.14 -22.95 9.25
C VAL A 131 -12.14 -22.04 9.95
N LEU A 132 -12.77 -22.52 11.03
CA LEU A 132 -13.75 -21.71 11.77
C LEU A 132 -13.05 -20.57 12.50
N ASP A 133 -11.87 -20.85 13.06
CA ASP A 133 -11.04 -19.82 13.69
C ASP A 133 -10.57 -18.79 12.67
N LEU A 134 -10.18 -19.23 11.46
CA LEU A 134 -9.80 -18.32 10.38
C LEU A 134 -10.96 -17.44 9.94
N ALA A 135 -12.16 -18.02 9.81
CA ALA A 135 -13.34 -17.28 9.44
C ALA A 135 -13.66 -16.18 10.47
N ARG A 136 -13.58 -16.49 11.77
CA ARG A 136 -13.74 -15.51 12.85
C ARG A 136 -12.68 -14.41 12.79
N ALA A 137 -11.42 -14.78 12.62
CA ALA A 137 -10.31 -13.82 12.55
C ALA A 137 -10.44 -12.87 11.35
N VAL A 138 -10.75 -13.42 10.17
CA VAL A 138 -10.90 -12.64 8.93
C VAL A 138 -12.11 -11.72 9.01
N GLN A 139 -13.21 -12.18 9.60
CA GLN A 139 -14.38 -11.34 9.83
C GLN A 139 -14.07 -10.20 10.82
N ALA A 140 -13.38 -10.50 11.92
CA ALA A 140 -12.98 -9.50 12.91
C ALA A 140 -12.05 -8.44 12.29
N LEU A 141 -11.03 -8.86 11.54
CA LEU A 141 -10.11 -7.95 10.84
C LEU A 141 -10.83 -7.12 9.76
N GLY A 142 -11.72 -7.74 8.99
CA GLY A 142 -12.46 -7.05 7.93
C GLY A 142 -13.54 -6.09 8.44
N ALA A 143 -14.03 -6.29 9.67
CA ALA A 143 -15.00 -5.40 10.33
C ALA A 143 -14.35 -4.41 11.30
N ALA A 144 -13.03 -4.51 11.52
CA ALA A 144 -12.33 -3.64 12.45
C ALA A 144 -12.29 -2.20 11.91
N ASP A 145 -12.63 -1.26 12.78
CA ASP A 145 -12.46 0.17 12.55
C ASP A 145 -11.48 0.73 13.58
N PRO A 146 -10.16 0.59 13.34
CA PRO A 146 -9.15 0.97 14.32
C PRO A 146 -9.18 2.50 14.56
N PRO A 147 -8.73 2.95 15.75
CA PRO A 147 -8.73 4.37 16.10
C PRO A 147 -8.17 5.25 15.00
N ALA A 148 -8.83 6.38 14.74
CA ALA A 148 -8.38 7.28 13.69
C ALA A 148 -7.11 8.03 14.10
N ILE A 149 -6.27 8.33 13.12
CA ILE A 149 -5.16 9.27 13.24
C ILE A 149 -5.33 10.29 12.12
N VAL A 150 -5.36 11.56 12.51
CA VAL A 150 -5.47 12.69 11.57
C VAL A 150 -4.14 13.45 11.55
N SER A 151 -3.38 13.25 10.49
CA SER A 151 -2.14 14.02 10.28
C SER A 151 -2.43 15.47 9.86
N PRO A 152 -1.48 16.41 10.02
CA PRO A 152 -1.63 17.76 9.47
C PRO A 152 -1.88 17.78 7.96
N THR A 153 -1.29 16.82 7.22
CA THR A 153 -1.50 16.68 5.78
C THR A 153 -2.93 16.20 5.48
N THR A 154 -3.41 15.21 6.23
CA THR A 154 -4.80 14.71 6.13
C THR A 154 -5.79 15.82 6.47
N ALA A 155 -5.53 16.63 7.49
CA ALA A 155 -6.36 17.76 7.85
C ALA A 155 -6.45 18.80 6.72
N ARG A 156 -5.31 19.17 6.10
CA ARG A 156 -5.28 20.06 4.92
C ARG A 156 -6.00 19.46 3.72
N PHE A 157 -5.93 18.14 3.53
CA PHE A 157 -6.68 17.45 2.49
C PHE A 157 -8.19 17.57 2.72
N ILE A 158 -8.65 17.28 3.95
CA ILE A 158 -10.05 17.38 4.36
C ILE A 158 -10.58 18.80 4.11
N ASP A 159 -9.83 19.83 4.52
CA ASP A 159 -10.19 21.24 4.30
C ASP A 159 -10.36 21.59 2.81
N ALA A 160 -9.61 20.92 1.93
CA ALA A 160 -9.68 21.17 0.50
C ALA A 160 -10.83 20.42 -0.20
N VAL A 161 -11.24 19.26 0.29
CA VAL A 161 -12.19 18.37 -0.42
C VAL A 161 -13.57 18.25 0.24
N VAL A 162 -13.70 18.55 1.52
CA VAL A 162 -14.97 18.50 2.26
C VAL A 162 -15.57 19.90 2.32
N THR A 163 -16.72 20.10 1.67
CA THR A 163 -17.33 21.43 1.54
C THR A 163 -18.11 21.88 2.77
N ASP A 164 -18.58 20.94 3.60
CA ASP A 164 -19.27 21.25 4.86
C ASP A 164 -18.25 21.49 5.98
N PRO A 165 -18.13 22.72 6.52
CA PRO A 165 -17.15 23.04 7.55
C PRO A 165 -17.37 22.29 8.87
N ALA A 166 -18.63 21.97 9.21
CA ALA A 166 -18.94 21.26 10.45
C ALA A 166 -18.48 19.80 10.35
N LEU A 167 -18.79 19.15 9.22
CA LEU A 167 -18.32 17.80 8.93
C LEU A 167 -16.78 17.74 8.82
N ALA A 168 -16.17 18.73 8.17
CA ALA A 168 -14.72 18.83 8.07
C ALA A 168 -14.05 18.96 9.46
N ALA A 169 -14.65 19.69 10.40
CA ALA A 169 -14.14 19.80 11.76
C ALA A 169 -14.18 18.45 12.51
N LEU A 170 -15.28 17.70 12.38
CA LEU A 170 -15.41 16.36 12.97
C LEU A 170 -14.43 15.36 12.34
N LEU A 171 -14.26 15.38 11.01
CA LEU A 171 -13.29 14.54 10.31
C LEU A 171 -11.84 14.80 10.74
N LYS A 172 -11.54 16.00 11.27
CA LYS A 172 -10.21 16.37 11.74
C LYS A 172 -9.93 16.02 13.20
N ASP A 173 -10.94 15.61 13.96
CA ASP A 173 -10.79 15.15 15.34
C ASP A 173 -10.68 13.62 15.37
N PRO A 174 -9.56 13.04 15.82
CA PRO A 174 -9.37 11.59 15.92
C PRO A 174 -10.50 10.82 16.65
N VAL A 175 -11.20 11.46 17.59
CA VAL A 175 -12.29 10.83 18.35
C VAL A 175 -13.56 10.70 17.50
N THR A 176 -13.85 11.69 16.65
CA THR A 176 -15.09 11.75 15.88
C THR A 176 -14.90 11.37 14.40
N ALA A 177 -13.65 11.30 13.91
CA ALA A 177 -13.33 11.14 12.51
C ALA A 177 -13.92 9.88 11.86
N ARG A 178 -13.94 8.73 12.54
CA ARG A 178 -14.53 7.49 11.99
C ARG A 178 -16.03 7.62 11.78
N THR A 179 -16.76 8.09 12.78
CA THR A 179 -18.19 8.36 12.70
C THR A 179 -18.50 9.38 11.60
N ALA A 180 -17.76 10.49 11.58
CA ALA A 180 -17.90 11.52 10.57
C ALA A 180 -17.59 11.01 9.15
N ALA A 181 -16.67 10.05 9.01
CA ALA A 181 -16.39 9.42 7.72
C ALA A 181 -17.56 8.56 7.23
N HIS A 182 -18.27 7.88 8.12
CA HIS A 182 -19.51 7.18 7.75
C HIS A 182 -20.61 8.15 7.29
N GLU A 183 -20.75 9.30 7.94
CA GLU A 183 -21.67 10.37 7.51
C GLU A 183 -21.26 10.92 6.15
N LEU A 184 -19.97 11.19 5.94
CA LEU A 184 -19.41 11.60 4.66
C LEU A 184 -19.69 10.57 3.57
N ARG A 185 -19.55 9.27 3.85
CA ARG A 185 -19.86 8.21 2.89
C ARG A 185 -21.31 8.20 2.45
N ALA A 186 -22.24 8.53 3.34
CA ALA A 186 -23.65 8.64 3.00
C ALA A 186 -23.95 9.88 2.15
N ALA A 187 -23.26 11.00 2.42
CA ALA A 187 -23.48 12.27 1.72
C ALA A 187 -22.75 12.36 0.37
N ASP A 188 -21.48 11.96 0.33
CA ASP A 188 -20.59 11.98 -0.84
C ASP A 188 -19.64 10.76 -0.82
N PRO A 189 -20.09 9.61 -1.35
CA PRO A 189 -19.28 8.39 -1.40
C PRO A 189 -17.94 8.56 -2.12
N ALA A 190 -17.87 9.47 -3.10
CA ALA A 190 -16.68 9.69 -3.92
C ALA A 190 -15.62 10.50 -3.18
N VAL A 191 -16.03 11.43 -2.29
CA VAL A 191 -15.09 12.11 -1.40
C VAL A 191 -14.70 11.21 -0.23
N ALA A 192 -15.64 10.43 0.31
CA ALA A 192 -15.38 9.48 1.38
C ALA A 192 -14.31 8.44 1.01
N SER A 193 -14.33 7.93 -0.23
CA SER A 193 -13.35 6.92 -0.70
C SER A 193 -11.91 7.40 -0.60
N LEU A 194 -11.66 8.72 -0.63
CA LEU A 194 -10.33 9.29 -0.54
C LEU A 194 -9.96 9.66 0.89
N VAL A 195 -10.94 10.07 1.70
CA VAL A 195 -10.69 10.55 3.06
C VAL A 195 -10.51 9.38 4.01
N GLU A 196 -11.38 8.37 3.95
CA GLU A 196 -11.37 7.23 4.87
C GLU A 196 -10.04 6.47 4.95
N PRO A 197 -9.34 6.18 3.82
CA PRO A 197 -8.05 5.49 3.88
C PRO A 197 -6.95 6.31 4.55
N LEU A 198 -7.13 7.64 4.67
CA LEU A 198 -6.16 8.55 5.27
C LEU A 198 -6.34 8.70 6.78
N LEU A 199 -7.41 8.12 7.34
CA LEU A 199 -7.73 8.20 8.76
C LEU A 199 -7.04 7.13 9.61
N GLY A 200 -6.25 6.23 9.04
CA GLY A 200 -5.51 5.26 9.85
C GLY A 200 -5.23 3.94 9.13
N ALA A 201 -5.03 2.89 9.92
CA ALA A 201 -4.79 1.56 9.40
C ALA A 201 -6.05 0.99 8.73
N THR A 202 -5.84 0.20 7.67
CA THR A 202 -6.89 -0.60 7.02
C THR A 202 -6.44 -2.05 6.90
N PHE A 203 -7.38 -2.99 6.98
CA PHE A 203 -7.12 -4.43 6.86
C PHE A 203 -7.98 -5.01 5.75
N THR A 204 -7.35 -5.50 4.69
CA THR A 204 -8.06 -6.17 3.59
C THR A 204 -7.57 -7.61 3.46
N PRO A 205 -8.33 -8.61 3.94
CA PRO A 205 -8.03 -10.02 3.68
C PRO A 205 -8.04 -10.31 2.18
N THR A 206 -6.93 -10.82 1.63
CA THR A 206 -6.77 -11.02 0.18
C THR A 206 -6.57 -12.47 -0.24
N VAL A 207 -6.07 -13.33 0.65
CA VAL A 207 -5.87 -14.76 0.36
C VAL A 207 -6.19 -15.59 1.59
N LEU A 208 -6.99 -16.64 1.43
CA LEU A 208 -7.28 -17.63 2.47
C LEU A 208 -6.81 -19.01 2.01
N ARG A 209 -6.23 -19.79 2.92
CA ARG A 209 -5.79 -21.18 2.67
C ARG A 209 -6.07 -22.03 3.90
N ALA A 210 -6.68 -23.21 3.72
CA ALA A 210 -6.88 -24.14 4.82
C ALA A 210 -7.13 -25.57 4.33
N GLY A 211 -6.74 -26.55 5.13
CA GLY A 211 -7.05 -27.97 4.90
C GLY A 211 -6.43 -28.56 3.63
N SER A 212 -6.74 -29.84 3.38
CA SER A 212 -6.29 -30.57 2.19
C SER A 212 -7.25 -31.66 1.71
N ALA A 213 -8.28 -32.02 2.49
CA ALA A 213 -9.27 -33.02 2.13
C ALA A 213 -10.61 -32.74 2.83
N VAL A 214 -11.73 -33.07 2.17
CA VAL A 214 -13.10 -32.74 2.62
C VAL A 214 -13.53 -33.48 3.89
N ASN A 215 -12.93 -34.64 4.17
CA ASN A 215 -13.26 -35.51 5.31
C ASN A 215 -12.26 -35.40 6.46
N VAL A 216 -11.41 -34.38 6.45
CA VAL A 216 -10.40 -34.12 7.49
C VAL A 216 -10.67 -32.74 8.10
N ILE A 217 -10.84 -32.69 9.42
CA ILE A 217 -10.92 -31.41 10.15
C ILE A 217 -9.56 -30.71 10.03
N PRO A 218 -9.47 -29.53 9.41
CA PRO A 218 -8.20 -28.85 9.23
C PRO A 218 -7.62 -28.40 10.56
N THR A 219 -6.37 -28.78 10.81
CA THR A 219 -5.60 -28.34 11.99
C THR A 219 -4.79 -27.07 11.74
N TRP A 220 -4.83 -26.55 10.51
CA TRP A 220 -4.15 -25.32 10.11
C TRP A 220 -5.01 -24.50 9.14
N ALA A 221 -4.85 -23.18 9.23
CA ALA A 221 -5.41 -22.23 8.30
C ALA A 221 -4.50 -20.99 8.22
N GLU A 222 -4.52 -20.29 7.09
CA GLU A 222 -3.72 -19.11 6.82
C GLU A 222 -4.57 -18.03 6.14
N ALA A 223 -4.44 -16.78 6.60
CA ALA A 223 -4.88 -15.61 5.86
C ALA A 223 -3.67 -14.73 5.50
N ARG A 224 -3.75 -14.11 4.32
CA ARG A 224 -2.91 -12.99 3.94
C ARG A 224 -3.75 -11.75 3.90
N VAL A 225 -3.33 -10.73 4.63
CA VAL A 225 -4.07 -9.47 4.78
C VAL A 225 -3.18 -8.37 4.24
N ASP A 226 -3.72 -7.57 3.33
CA ASP A 226 -3.13 -6.32 2.89
C ASP A 226 -3.44 -5.26 3.94
N CYS A 227 -2.40 -4.66 4.50
CA CYS A 227 -2.51 -3.65 5.54
C CYS A 227 -1.90 -2.36 5.02
N ARG A 228 -2.71 -1.30 4.99
CA ARG A 228 -2.22 0.05 4.66
C ARG A 228 -2.19 0.86 5.93
N ILE A 229 -1.11 1.61 6.10
CA ILE A 229 -0.84 2.41 7.29
C ILE A 229 -0.51 3.84 6.90
N THR A 230 -0.85 4.77 7.79
CA THR A 230 -0.40 6.15 7.73
C THR A 230 1.01 6.28 8.31
N PRO A 231 1.73 7.36 7.99
CA PRO A 231 3.09 7.54 8.52
C PRO A 231 3.25 7.48 10.02
N GLU A 232 2.19 7.86 10.71
CA GLU A 232 2.12 7.97 12.14
C GLU A 232 2.03 6.59 12.81
N ILE A 233 1.74 5.53 12.04
CA ILE A 233 1.56 4.17 12.53
C ILE A 233 2.84 3.37 12.28
N THR A 234 3.44 2.86 13.34
CA THR A 234 4.58 1.96 13.22
C THR A 234 4.12 0.50 13.00
N PRO A 235 4.99 -0.39 12.49
CA PRO A 235 4.69 -1.82 12.44
C PRO A 235 4.32 -2.40 13.80
N ASP A 236 4.97 -1.96 14.89
CA ASP A 236 4.69 -2.39 16.26
C ASP A 236 3.30 -1.93 16.72
N ASP A 237 2.87 -0.71 16.34
CA ASP A 237 1.51 -0.24 16.61
C ASP A 237 0.49 -1.11 15.89
N LEU A 238 0.77 -1.49 14.64
CA LEU A 238 -0.15 -2.34 13.88
C LEU A 238 -0.21 -3.77 14.43
N GLU A 239 0.90 -4.34 14.87
CA GLU A 239 0.92 -5.62 15.58
C GLU A 239 0.06 -5.58 16.85
N ARG A 240 0.13 -4.48 17.61
CA ARG A 240 -0.71 -4.28 18.79
C ARG A 240 -2.18 -4.17 18.43
N THR A 241 -2.54 -3.40 17.39
CA THR A 241 -3.93 -3.32 16.90
C THR A 241 -4.45 -4.68 16.44
N VAL A 242 -3.64 -5.48 15.73
CA VAL A 242 -4.03 -6.83 15.32
C VAL A 242 -4.28 -7.71 16.55
N ALA A 243 -3.44 -7.62 17.58
CA ALA A 243 -3.64 -8.36 18.82
C ALA A 243 -4.93 -7.94 19.55
N GLU A 244 -5.19 -6.63 19.66
CA GLU A 244 -6.43 -6.09 20.24
C GLU A 244 -7.70 -6.60 19.53
N ILE A 245 -7.62 -6.82 18.20
CA ILE A 245 -8.73 -7.36 17.40
C ILE A 245 -8.88 -8.88 17.58
N LEU A 246 -7.77 -9.63 17.62
CA LEU A 246 -7.79 -11.09 17.54
C LEU A 246 -7.78 -11.80 18.89
N ASP A 247 -7.12 -11.26 19.91
CA ASP A 247 -7.01 -11.89 21.24
C ASP A 247 -8.38 -12.12 21.91
N PRO A 248 -9.37 -11.21 21.82
CA PRO A 248 -10.71 -11.45 22.37
C PRO A 248 -11.44 -12.65 21.76
N LEU A 249 -11.00 -13.15 20.59
CA LEU A 249 -11.62 -14.31 19.95
C LEU A 249 -11.24 -15.64 20.61
N GLY A 250 -10.21 -15.64 21.46
CA GLY A 250 -9.72 -16.83 22.16
C GLY A 250 -9.17 -17.92 21.22
N ILE A 251 -8.58 -17.51 20.10
CA ILE A 251 -7.98 -18.42 19.09
C ILE A 251 -6.45 -18.41 19.20
N ASP A 252 -5.81 -19.52 18.86
CA ASP A 252 -4.35 -19.61 18.78
C ASP A 252 -3.87 -19.09 17.42
N TRP A 253 -3.15 -17.97 17.42
CA TRP A 253 -2.66 -17.34 16.19
C TRP A 253 -1.17 -16.97 16.21
N GLU A 254 -0.58 -16.96 15.03
CA GLU A 254 0.78 -16.50 14.74
C GLU A 254 0.71 -15.41 13.66
N PHE A 255 1.55 -14.40 13.79
CA PHE A 255 1.66 -13.30 12.85
C PHE A 255 3.07 -13.18 12.29
N GLU A 256 3.15 -12.90 10.98
CA GLU A 256 4.40 -12.70 10.26
C GLU A 256 4.22 -11.58 9.23
N TRP A 257 5.08 -10.56 9.28
CA TRP A 257 5.24 -9.62 8.17
C TRP A 257 5.84 -10.31 6.95
N PHE A 258 5.20 -10.12 5.79
CA PHE A 258 5.81 -10.43 4.51
C PHE A 258 5.59 -9.25 3.57
N ASP A 259 6.66 -8.70 3.01
CA ASP A 259 6.59 -7.53 2.12
C ASP A 259 6.13 -6.25 2.84
N LEU A 260 6.90 -5.82 3.85
CA LEU A 260 6.75 -4.54 4.52
C LEU A 260 7.50 -3.44 3.76
N THR A 261 6.81 -2.34 3.47
CA THR A 261 7.42 -1.11 2.95
C THR A 261 7.34 0.00 3.97
N ASP A 262 8.48 0.60 4.28
CA ASP A 262 8.54 1.70 5.23
C ASP A 262 7.74 2.91 4.74
N PRO A 263 6.95 3.52 5.62
CA PRO A 263 6.20 4.72 5.30
C PRO A 263 7.15 5.87 4.87
N ASN A 264 6.82 6.58 3.79
CA ASN A 264 7.70 7.66 3.26
C ASN A 264 6.95 8.75 2.47
N ALA A 265 7.29 10.02 2.71
CA ALA A 265 6.92 11.13 1.84
C ALA A 265 7.98 12.23 1.86
N SER A 266 7.77 13.24 1.01
CA SER A 266 8.55 14.47 1.04
C SER A 266 7.83 15.50 1.92
N ALA A 267 8.62 16.37 2.56
CA ALA A 267 8.07 17.44 3.40
C ALA A 267 7.07 18.32 2.62
N PRO A 268 6.04 18.88 3.27
CA PRO A 268 5.19 19.90 2.67
C PRO A 268 5.96 21.23 2.53
N ASP A 269 5.32 22.21 1.90
CA ASP A 269 5.71 23.62 1.85
C ASP A 269 7.12 23.83 1.27
N THR A 270 7.42 23.13 0.18
CA THR A 270 8.70 23.18 -0.53
C THR A 270 8.66 24.14 -1.73
N PRO A 271 9.84 24.53 -2.27
CA PRO A 271 9.89 25.28 -3.53
C PRO A 271 9.16 24.59 -4.69
N LEU A 272 9.18 23.25 -4.74
CA LEU A 272 8.44 22.49 -5.74
C LEU A 272 6.93 22.62 -5.57
N GLN A 273 6.42 22.56 -4.33
CA GLN A 273 5.00 22.78 -4.05
C GLN A 273 4.57 24.19 -4.46
N ALA A 274 5.37 25.21 -4.10
CA ALA A 274 5.09 26.59 -4.48
C ALA A 274 5.09 26.80 -6.00
N ALA A 275 6.00 26.14 -6.74
CA ALA A 275 6.01 26.16 -8.20
C ALA A 275 4.74 25.52 -8.79
N ILE A 276 4.30 24.39 -8.24
CA ILE A 276 3.03 23.73 -8.61
C ILE A 276 1.86 24.71 -8.40
N GLU A 277 1.75 25.32 -7.22
CA GLU A 277 0.69 26.27 -6.89
C GLU A 277 0.65 27.45 -7.87
N ARG A 278 1.81 28.01 -8.24
CA ARG A 278 1.89 29.12 -9.20
C ARG A 278 1.48 28.73 -10.62
N VAL A 279 1.84 27.54 -11.09
CA VAL A 279 1.38 27.04 -12.40
C VAL A 279 -0.13 26.85 -12.37
N LEU A 280 -0.67 26.21 -11.33
CA LEU A 280 -2.10 25.98 -11.20
C LEU A 280 -2.89 27.28 -11.08
N ALA A 281 -2.41 28.28 -10.34
CA ALA A 281 -3.08 29.56 -10.22
C ALA A 281 -3.18 30.31 -11.57
N ARG A 282 -2.18 30.15 -12.45
CA ARG A 282 -2.21 30.73 -13.80
C ARG A 282 -3.13 29.98 -14.75
N ASP A 283 -3.09 28.65 -14.69
CA ASP A 283 -3.82 27.80 -15.63
C ASP A 283 -5.30 27.66 -15.24
N LEU A 284 -5.58 27.60 -13.94
CA LEU A 284 -6.88 27.32 -13.33
C LEU A 284 -7.14 28.26 -12.13
N PRO A 285 -7.45 29.54 -12.37
CA PRO A 285 -7.73 30.50 -11.30
C PRO A 285 -8.85 30.01 -10.37
N GLY A 286 -8.65 30.19 -9.06
CA GLY A 286 -9.62 29.77 -8.04
C GLY A 286 -9.54 28.28 -7.68
N THR A 287 -8.55 27.53 -8.15
CA THR A 287 -8.28 26.16 -7.69
C THR A 287 -7.38 26.15 -6.46
N THR A 288 -7.65 25.20 -5.55
CA THR A 288 -6.82 24.94 -4.37
C THR A 288 -6.06 23.63 -4.57
N LEU A 289 -4.77 23.65 -4.22
CA LEU A 289 -3.94 22.45 -4.16
C LEU A 289 -4.30 21.63 -2.91
N ALA A 290 -4.78 20.41 -3.10
CA ALA A 290 -5.08 19.50 -2.00
C ALA A 290 -3.90 18.54 -1.76
N PRO A 291 -3.10 18.72 -0.69
CA PRO A 291 -1.99 17.82 -0.38
C PRO A 291 -2.55 16.50 0.13
N MET A 292 -2.08 15.40 -0.44
CA MET A 292 -2.54 14.06 -0.06
C MET A 292 -1.35 13.11 -0.05
N VAL A 293 -1.29 12.27 0.96
CA VAL A 293 -0.44 11.09 0.94
C VAL A 293 -1.31 9.98 0.36
N SER A 294 -0.81 9.16 -0.56
CA SER A 294 -1.68 8.15 -1.21
C SER A 294 -1.45 6.72 -0.69
N GLY A 295 -2.48 5.87 -0.75
CA GLY A 295 -2.50 4.53 -0.16
C GLY A 295 -1.87 3.39 -1.00
N SER A 296 -1.58 3.62 -2.28
CA SER A 296 -0.85 2.74 -3.21
C SER A 296 0.69 2.77 -3.08
N PHE A 297 1.41 2.15 -4.03
CA PHE A 297 2.87 2.21 -4.16
C PHE A 297 3.32 3.33 -5.14
N THR A 298 4.50 3.92 -4.92
CA THR A 298 5.14 4.88 -5.86
C THR A 298 6.65 4.69 -5.95
N ASP A 299 7.24 5.05 -7.09
CA ASP A 299 8.69 5.08 -7.25
C ASP A 299 9.38 6.23 -6.49
N SER A 300 8.61 7.20 -5.97
CA SER A 300 9.15 8.31 -5.16
C SER A 300 9.93 7.82 -3.94
N ARG A 301 9.62 6.63 -3.41
CA ARG A 301 10.42 6.01 -2.33
C ARG A 301 11.86 5.76 -2.76
N TRP A 302 12.09 5.30 -3.99
CA TRP A 302 13.40 4.94 -4.49
C TRP A 302 14.22 6.18 -4.77
N LEU A 303 13.55 7.24 -5.25
CA LEU A 303 14.18 8.56 -5.40
C LEU A 303 14.64 9.10 -4.06
N ARG A 304 13.80 9.08 -3.03
CA ARG A 304 14.18 9.52 -1.68
C ARG A 304 15.26 8.65 -1.04
N GLU A 305 15.22 7.34 -1.25
CA GLU A 305 16.25 6.42 -0.74
C GLU A 305 17.61 6.65 -1.40
N ALA A 306 17.63 6.85 -2.72
CA ALA A 306 18.86 7.12 -3.47
C ALA A 306 19.36 8.56 -3.27
N PHE A 307 18.45 9.51 -3.06
CA PHE A 307 18.72 10.94 -2.94
C PHE A 307 17.93 11.50 -1.74
N PRO A 308 18.50 11.48 -0.53
CA PRO A 308 17.79 11.84 0.71
C PRO A 308 17.16 13.24 0.70
N ASP A 309 17.77 14.19 0.00
CA ASP A 309 17.28 15.57 -0.12
C ASP A 309 16.27 15.77 -1.25
N CYS A 310 15.91 14.70 -1.97
CA CYS A 310 14.97 14.77 -3.09
C CYS A 310 13.53 14.97 -2.61
N VAL A 311 12.94 16.10 -3.02
CA VAL A 311 11.49 16.32 -2.93
C VAL A 311 10.82 15.66 -4.14
N ALA A 312 9.96 14.67 -3.89
CA ALA A 312 9.27 13.90 -4.92
C ALA A 312 7.78 13.78 -4.59
N TYR A 313 6.97 14.63 -5.23
CA TYR A 313 5.51 14.56 -5.19
C TYR A 313 4.96 13.82 -6.39
N GLY A 314 3.87 13.09 -6.19
CA GLY A 314 3.03 12.61 -7.28
C GLY A 314 2.06 13.71 -7.69
N ILE A 315 2.16 14.18 -8.93
CA ILE A 315 1.26 15.18 -9.47
C ILE A 315 0.79 14.76 -10.85
N ALA A 316 -0.51 14.70 -11.06
CA ALA A 316 -1.16 14.46 -12.34
C ALA A 316 -2.50 15.22 -12.33
N PRO A 317 -2.55 16.43 -12.88
CA PRO A 317 -3.79 17.20 -12.87
C PRO A 317 -4.81 16.60 -13.86
N PHE A 318 -6.08 16.53 -13.45
CA PHE A 318 -7.20 16.11 -14.29
C PHE A 318 -8.24 17.24 -14.32
N LEU A 319 -8.69 17.63 -15.50
CA LEU A 319 -9.74 18.61 -15.73
C LEU A 319 -11.10 17.95 -15.96
N HIS A 320 -11.13 16.75 -16.55
CA HIS A 320 -12.35 16.14 -17.07
C HIS A 320 -12.65 14.74 -16.53
N GLU A 321 -11.66 13.99 -16.06
CA GLU A 321 -11.91 12.72 -15.38
C GLU A 321 -12.75 12.91 -14.11
N ASP A 322 -13.54 11.89 -13.78
CA ASP A 322 -14.28 11.81 -12.53
C ASP A 322 -13.37 11.41 -11.35
N LEU A 323 -13.88 11.58 -10.13
CA LEU A 323 -13.11 11.28 -8.92
C LEU A 323 -12.73 9.80 -8.81
N TYR A 324 -13.53 8.89 -9.37
CA TYR A 324 -13.26 7.46 -9.36
C TYR A 324 -12.04 7.13 -10.22
N ALA A 325 -11.94 7.69 -11.43
CA ALA A 325 -10.77 7.57 -12.28
C ALA A 325 -9.55 8.24 -11.64
N MET A 326 -9.74 9.40 -10.99
CA MET A 326 -8.70 10.08 -10.23
C MET A 326 -8.27 9.37 -8.94
N ASP A 327 -9.01 8.38 -8.42
CA ASP A 327 -8.63 7.59 -7.23
C ASP A 327 -8.06 6.21 -7.62
N GLY A 328 -7.61 6.07 -8.86
CA GLY A 328 -7.05 4.83 -9.38
C GLY A 328 -8.08 3.74 -9.66
N GLY A 329 -9.37 4.07 -9.72
CA GLY A 329 -10.45 3.10 -9.96
C GLY A 329 -10.33 2.33 -11.28
N ARG A 330 -9.62 2.89 -12.28
CA ARG A 330 -9.33 2.21 -13.55
C ARG A 330 -7.91 1.63 -13.63
N GLU A 331 -7.04 1.94 -12.68
CA GLU A 331 -5.65 1.48 -12.71
C GLU A 331 -5.59 -0.03 -12.50
N HIS A 332 -4.84 -0.74 -13.35
CA HIS A 332 -4.74 -2.21 -13.28
C HIS A 332 -6.07 -2.96 -13.43
N ALA A 333 -7.13 -2.27 -13.86
CA ALA A 333 -8.42 -2.84 -14.17
C ALA A 333 -8.54 -3.14 -15.67
N PRO A 334 -9.49 -4.01 -16.09
CA PRO A 334 -9.86 -4.12 -17.49
C PRO A 334 -10.27 -2.76 -18.07
N ASP A 335 -9.85 -2.47 -19.30
CA ASP A 335 -10.14 -1.19 -19.99
C ASP A 335 -9.59 0.06 -19.29
N GLU A 336 -8.36 -0.03 -18.76
CA GLU A 336 -7.59 1.12 -18.26
C GLU A 336 -7.45 2.19 -19.36
N ARG A 337 -7.97 3.39 -19.09
CA ARG A 337 -8.01 4.51 -20.05
C ARG A 337 -8.09 5.86 -19.35
N ILE A 338 -7.68 6.89 -20.08
CA ILE A 338 -7.72 8.31 -19.69
C ILE A 338 -8.29 9.15 -20.84
N ARG A 339 -9.00 10.24 -20.52
CA ARG A 339 -9.43 11.23 -21.52
C ARG A 339 -8.24 11.90 -22.21
N VAL A 340 -8.33 12.05 -23.52
CA VAL A 340 -7.28 12.69 -24.33
C VAL A 340 -7.02 14.13 -23.89
N ASP A 341 -8.08 14.88 -23.59
CA ASP A 341 -7.98 16.27 -23.13
C ASP A 341 -7.17 16.40 -21.83
N ASP A 342 -7.31 15.43 -20.91
CA ASP A 342 -6.54 15.39 -19.67
C ASP A 342 -5.06 15.06 -19.92
N VAL A 343 -4.77 14.13 -20.84
CA VAL A 343 -3.38 13.85 -21.25
C VAL A 343 -2.72 15.10 -21.84
N VAL A 344 -3.45 15.84 -22.68
CA VAL A 344 -2.96 17.10 -23.27
C VAL A 344 -2.66 18.13 -22.18
N TYR A 345 -3.59 18.32 -21.23
CA TYR A 345 -3.36 19.26 -20.14
C TYR A 345 -2.20 18.84 -19.25
N GLN A 346 -2.07 17.56 -18.89
CA GLN A 346 -0.95 17.05 -18.09
C GLN A 346 0.39 17.34 -18.77
N ALA A 347 0.52 17.10 -20.08
CA ALA A 347 1.74 17.38 -20.81
C ALA A 347 2.12 18.88 -20.77
N LEU A 348 1.14 19.77 -20.98
CA LEU A 348 1.35 21.22 -20.90
C LEU A 348 1.72 21.66 -19.48
N PHE A 349 1.04 21.10 -18.48
CA PHE A 349 1.31 21.38 -17.08
C PHE A 349 2.75 21.01 -16.70
N TYR A 350 3.24 19.83 -17.06
CA TYR A 350 4.62 19.43 -16.77
C TYR A 350 5.66 20.29 -17.50
N GLU A 351 5.39 20.70 -18.74
CA GLU A 351 6.27 21.65 -19.46
C GLU A 351 6.37 22.98 -18.70
N ARG A 352 5.23 23.53 -18.27
CA ARG A 352 5.14 24.79 -17.53
C ARG A 352 5.80 24.68 -16.16
N LEU A 353 5.59 23.57 -15.46
CA LEU A 353 6.22 23.31 -14.16
C LEU A 353 7.74 23.22 -14.28
N ALA A 354 8.26 22.53 -15.31
CA ALA A 354 9.69 22.48 -15.55
C ALA A 354 10.29 23.87 -15.81
N ARG A 355 9.58 24.72 -16.57
CA ARG A 355 10.00 26.12 -16.79
C ARG A 355 9.94 26.95 -15.51
N GLU A 356 8.90 26.79 -14.70
CA GLU A 356 8.72 27.50 -13.43
C GLU A 356 9.81 27.15 -12.41
N VAL A 357 10.23 25.88 -12.35
CA VAL A 357 11.28 25.42 -11.42
C VAL A 357 12.68 25.86 -11.86
N LEU A 358 12.89 26.08 -13.16
CA LEU A 358 14.20 26.46 -13.73
C LEU A 358 14.37 27.97 -13.94
N ALA A 359 13.31 28.76 -13.76
CA ALA A 359 13.34 30.21 -13.80
C ALA A 359 13.90 30.78 -12.50
#